data_AF-A0A914NV09-F1
#
_entry.id   AF-A0A914NV09-F1
#
_cell.length_a   1.000
_cell.length_b   1.000
_cell.length_c   1.000
_cell.angle_alpha   90.00
_cell.angle_beta   90.00
_cell.angle_gamma   90.00
#
_symmetry.space_group_name_H-M   'P 1'
#
loop_
_entity.id
_entity.type
_entity.pdbx_description
1 polymer ?
#
loop_
_entity_poly.entity_id
_entity_poly.type
_entity_poly.pdbx_seq_one_letter_code
_entity_poly.pdbx_strand_id
1 'polypeptide(L)'
;MTDRAQARIFYQKHFMTIMEHVLGVLTDNNQVQFVLTNLAETVCILFQAVENTIDIPLNPSNSSQSNTDFVYETITTLFVNHFKNLTEPQIALTVKGFISYNRILNKMREHIRDFLVQIREEAGDDTADLFLEEKEAEIQRIQAEKQAIPGVRNPNELVEEDMA
;
A
#
# COMPACT_ATOMS: atom_id res chain seq x y z
N MET A 1 27.74 -8.42 -13.97
CA MET A 1 27.43 -7.40 -15.01
C MET A 1 26.14 -7.70 -15.76
N THR A 2 25.80 -8.98 -16.03
CA THR A 2 24.55 -9.39 -16.71
C THR A 2 23.26 -9.03 -15.95
N ASP A 3 23.28 -9.14 -14.61
CA ASP A 3 22.11 -8.95 -13.76
C ASP A 3 21.52 -7.51 -13.81
N ARG A 4 22.36 -6.47 -13.69
CA ARG A 4 21.91 -5.06 -13.78
C ARG A 4 21.35 -4.70 -15.15
N ALA A 5 21.92 -5.25 -16.23
CA ALA A 5 21.41 -5.01 -17.58
C ALA A 5 20.03 -5.67 -17.78
N GLN A 6 19.86 -6.89 -17.26
CA GLN A 6 18.57 -7.58 -17.28
C GLN A 6 17.52 -6.86 -16.43
N ALA A 7 17.89 -6.36 -15.24
CA ALA A 7 17.01 -5.58 -14.38
C ALA A 7 16.49 -4.31 -15.08
N ARG A 8 17.36 -3.58 -15.79
CA ARG A 8 16.95 -2.40 -16.57
C ARG A 8 15.92 -2.75 -17.64
N ILE A 9 16.15 -3.82 -18.41
CA ILE A 9 15.20 -4.30 -19.43
C ILE A 9 13.86 -4.67 -18.79
N PHE A 10 13.90 -5.33 -17.62
CA PHE A 10 12.71 -5.68 -16.87
C PHE A 10 11.91 -4.44 -16.44
N TYR A 11 12.58 -3.45 -15.83
CA TYR A 11 11.90 -2.22 -15.41
C TYR A 11 11.29 -1.48 -16.60
N GLN A 12 12.02 -1.32 -17.69
CA GLN A 12 11.53 -0.62 -18.87
C GLN A 12 10.28 -1.29 -19.47
N LYS A 13 10.22 -2.62 -19.45
CA LYS A 13 9.15 -3.39 -20.09
C LYS A 13 7.95 -3.66 -19.20
N HIS A 14 8.16 -3.83 -17.89
CA HIS A 14 7.16 -4.40 -16.99
C HIS A 14 6.78 -3.50 -15.82
N PHE A 15 7.58 -2.49 -15.47
CA PHE A 15 7.37 -1.73 -14.24
C PHE A 15 6.00 -1.04 -14.19
N MET A 16 5.63 -0.31 -15.25
CA MET A 16 4.34 0.38 -15.31
C MET A 16 3.16 -0.60 -15.26
N THR A 17 3.24 -1.71 -15.98
CA THR A 17 2.20 -2.76 -15.94
C THR A 17 2.04 -3.36 -14.54
N ILE A 18 3.14 -3.62 -13.83
CA ILE A 18 3.09 -4.12 -12.45
C ILE A 18 2.46 -3.06 -11.53
N MET A 19 2.88 -1.80 -11.67
CA MET A 19 2.35 -0.70 -10.87
C MET A 19 0.84 -0.52 -11.06
N GLU A 20 0.37 -0.51 -12.31
CA GLU A 20 -1.06 -0.40 -12.63
C GLU A 20 -1.86 -1.57 -12.06
N HIS A 21 -1.38 -2.80 -12.18
CA HIS A 21 -2.07 -3.97 -11.62
C HIS A 21 -2.12 -3.94 -10.09
N VAL A 22 -1.01 -3.58 -9.42
CA VAL A 22 -0.97 -3.46 -7.95
C VAL A 22 -1.94 -2.38 -7.49
N LEU A 23 -1.96 -1.22 -8.15
CA LEU A 23 -2.90 -0.14 -7.83
C LEU A 23 -4.35 -0.53 -8.14
N GLY A 24 -4.60 -1.28 -9.22
CA GLY A 24 -5.91 -1.83 -9.55
C GLY A 24 -6.44 -2.74 -8.44
N VAL A 25 -5.62 -3.68 -7.96
CA VAL A 25 -5.95 -4.56 -6.83
C VAL A 25 -6.17 -3.75 -5.55
N LEU A 26 -5.31 -2.76 -5.30
CA LEU A 26 -5.43 -1.89 -4.13
C LEU A 26 -6.76 -1.13 -4.09
N THR A 27 -7.31 -0.79 -5.25
CA THR A 27 -8.57 -0.05 -5.36
C THR A 27 -9.80 -0.93 -5.58
N ASP A 28 -9.65 -2.26 -5.64
CA ASP A 28 -10.77 -3.18 -5.86
C ASP A 28 -11.41 -3.64 -4.54
N ASN A 29 -12.73 -3.82 -4.57
CA ASN A 29 -13.59 -3.83 -3.38
C ASN A 29 -13.52 -5.13 -2.55
N ASN A 30 -12.98 -6.24 -3.07
CA ASN A 30 -13.28 -7.55 -2.49
C ASN A 30 -12.31 -8.12 -1.44
N GLN A 31 -11.05 -7.68 -1.35
CA GLN A 31 -10.07 -8.34 -0.45
C GLN A 31 -9.01 -7.44 0.18
N VAL A 32 -9.01 -6.13 -0.08
CA VAL A 32 -7.96 -5.23 0.41
C VAL A 32 -7.81 -5.28 1.94
N GLN A 33 -8.91 -5.49 2.66
CA GLN A 33 -8.94 -5.61 4.13
C GLN A 33 -8.04 -6.70 4.73
N PHE A 34 -7.75 -7.78 4.00
CA PHE A 34 -6.94 -8.91 4.50
C PHE A 34 -5.46 -8.81 4.15
N VAL A 35 -5.12 -7.89 3.24
CA VAL A 35 -3.78 -7.77 2.68
C VAL A 35 -3.33 -6.31 2.64
N LEU A 36 -3.97 -5.42 3.42
CA LEU A 36 -3.76 -3.98 3.34
C LEU A 36 -2.32 -3.65 3.70
N THR A 37 -1.78 -4.27 4.75
CA THR A 37 -0.38 -4.10 5.12
C THR A 37 0.57 -4.57 4.02
N ASN A 38 0.35 -5.75 3.43
CA ASN A 38 1.20 -6.28 2.35
C ASN A 38 1.11 -5.43 1.07
N LEU A 39 -0.07 -4.92 0.74
CA LEU A 39 -0.28 -4.00 -0.39
C LEU A 39 0.41 -2.66 -0.13
N ALA A 40 0.30 -2.10 1.09
CA ALA A 40 0.97 -0.87 1.47
C ALA A 40 2.50 -1.01 1.37
N GLU A 41 3.06 -2.14 1.81
CA GLU A 41 4.48 -2.45 1.63
C GLU A 41 4.87 -2.52 0.15
N THR A 42 4.08 -3.22 -0.66
CA THR A 42 4.32 -3.35 -2.11
C THR A 42 4.29 -1.98 -2.79
N VAL A 43 3.31 -1.14 -2.47
CA VAL A 43 3.19 0.22 -3.00
C VAL A 43 4.38 1.08 -2.58
N CYS A 44 4.78 1.03 -1.31
CA CYS A 44 6.00 1.69 -0.82
C CYS A 44 7.23 1.28 -1.65
N ILE A 45 7.44 -0.02 -1.87
CA ILE A 45 8.57 -0.55 -2.65
C ILE A 45 8.53 -0.02 -4.08
N LEU A 46 7.36 -0.04 -4.73
CA LEU A 46 7.20 0.44 -6.10
C LEU A 46 7.55 1.93 -6.21
N PHE A 47 6.97 2.79 -5.36
CA PHE A 47 7.25 4.23 -5.41
C PHE A 47 8.69 4.58 -4.99
N GLN A 48 9.29 3.84 -4.04
CA GLN A 48 10.72 3.97 -3.73
C GLN A 48 11.60 3.56 -4.91
N ALA A 49 11.19 2.56 -5.68
CA ALA A 49 11.94 2.10 -6.85
C ALA A 49 11.99 3.18 -7.94
N VAL A 50 10.88 3.91 -8.15
CA VAL A 50 10.80 5.07 -9.05
C VAL A 50 11.82 6.14 -8.67
N GLU A 51 11.95 6.44 -7.38
CA GLU A 51 12.85 7.49 -6.89
C GLU A 51 14.33 7.10 -6.94
N ASN A 52 14.66 5.87 -6.51
CA ASN A 52 16.03 5.57 -6.10
C ASN A 52 16.64 4.32 -6.75
N THR A 53 15.82 3.44 -7.36
CA THR A 53 16.30 2.14 -7.88
C THR A 53 16.39 2.13 -9.41
N ILE A 54 15.39 2.69 -10.08
CA ILE A 54 15.28 2.65 -11.54
C ILE A 54 16.09 3.79 -12.14
N ASP A 55 17.26 3.46 -12.68
CA ASP A 55 18.23 4.41 -13.23
C ASP A 55 18.12 4.64 -14.75
N ILE A 56 17.05 4.13 -15.36
CA ILE A 56 16.72 4.30 -16.77
C ILE A 56 15.40 5.06 -16.92
N PRO A 57 15.18 5.79 -18.03
CA PRO A 57 13.92 6.48 -18.27
C PRO A 57 12.78 5.48 -18.46
N LEU A 58 11.70 5.67 -17.71
CA LEU A 58 10.44 4.92 -17.87
C LEU A 58 9.57 5.48 -18.99
N ASN A 59 9.67 6.78 -19.28
CA ASN A 59 8.92 7.40 -20.37
C ASN A 59 9.57 7.08 -21.73
N PRO A 60 8.92 6.29 -22.62
CA PRO A 60 9.46 5.97 -23.94
C PRO A 60 9.47 7.16 -24.91
N SER A 61 8.60 8.15 -24.68
CA SER A 61 8.42 9.32 -25.56
C SER A 61 9.30 10.51 -25.17
N ASN A 62 9.72 10.60 -23.90
CA ASN A 62 10.55 11.69 -23.40
C ASN A 62 11.54 11.19 -22.34
N SER A 63 12.75 10.85 -22.76
CA SER A 63 13.81 10.36 -21.86
C SER A 63 14.37 11.43 -20.90
N SER A 64 14.04 12.70 -21.09
CA SER A 64 14.49 13.80 -20.23
C SER A 64 13.53 14.06 -19.05
N GLN A 65 12.32 13.50 -19.08
CA GLN A 65 11.38 13.58 -17.97
C GLN A 65 11.86 12.70 -16.82
N SER A 66 11.68 13.16 -15.57
CA SER A 66 11.99 12.33 -14.41
C SER A 66 11.01 11.16 -14.31
N ASN A 67 11.48 10.02 -13.80
CA ASN A 67 10.63 8.85 -13.59
C ASN A 67 9.47 9.17 -12.63
N THR A 68 9.72 10.00 -11.61
CA THR A 68 8.71 10.43 -10.65
C THR A 68 7.60 11.24 -11.31
N ASP A 69 7.94 12.22 -12.15
CA ASP A 69 6.95 13.05 -12.84
C ASP A 69 6.14 12.23 -13.85
N PHE A 70 6.81 11.34 -14.60
CA PHE A 70 6.15 10.46 -15.55
C PHE A 70 5.14 9.52 -14.87
N VAL A 71 5.53 8.89 -13.76
CA VAL A 71 4.65 8.01 -12.97
C VAL A 71 3.51 8.82 -12.38
N TYR A 72 3.77 10.00 -11.81
CA TYR A 72 2.74 10.88 -11.29
C TYR A 72 1.68 11.22 -12.35
N GLU A 73 2.10 11.68 -13.53
CA GLU A 73 1.19 12.03 -14.64
C GLU A 73 0.40 10.82 -15.12
N THR A 74 1.06 9.67 -15.27
CA THR A 74 0.44 8.44 -15.77
C THR A 74 -0.62 7.90 -14.80
N ILE A 75 -0.29 7.79 -13.52
CA ILE A 75 -1.21 7.28 -12.50
C ILE A 75 -2.35 8.28 -12.23
N THR A 76 -2.08 9.58 -12.23
CA THR A 76 -3.12 10.61 -12.10
C THR A 76 -4.12 10.49 -13.24
N THR A 77 -3.64 10.38 -14.49
CA THR A 77 -4.49 10.20 -15.67
C THR A 77 -5.32 8.92 -15.58
N LEU A 78 -4.70 7.81 -15.17
CA LEU A 78 -5.38 6.53 -14.97
C LEU A 78 -6.53 6.65 -13.98
N PHE A 79 -6.27 7.27 -12.82
CA PHE A 79 -7.25 7.39 -11.75
C PHE A 79 -8.40 8.33 -12.13
N VAL A 80 -8.13 9.46 -12.79
CA VAL A 80 -9.19 10.36 -13.30
C VAL A 80 -10.10 9.63 -14.31
N ASN A 81 -9.53 8.71 -15.09
CA ASN A 81 -10.30 7.90 -16.00
C ASN A 81 -11.17 6.86 -15.30
N HIS A 82 -10.74 6.35 -14.14
CA HIS A 82 -11.41 5.27 -13.42
C HIS A 82 -12.42 5.75 -12.37
N PHE A 83 -12.06 6.73 -11.54
CA PHE A 83 -12.87 7.22 -10.42
C PHE A 83 -13.62 8.48 -10.82
N LYS A 84 -14.85 8.32 -11.33
CA LYS A 84 -15.70 9.44 -11.79
C LYS A 84 -16.36 10.23 -10.66
N ASN A 85 -16.33 9.68 -9.46
CA ASN A 85 -16.86 10.28 -8.26
C ASN A 85 -15.89 11.29 -7.64
N LEU A 86 -14.58 11.10 -7.82
CA LEU A 86 -13.55 12.00 -7.31
C LEU A 86 -13.17 13.11 -8.30
N THR A 87 -12.84 14.28 -7.77
CA THR A 87 -12.32 15.40 -8.56
C THR A 87 -10.83 15.21 -8.90
N GLU A 88 -10.39 15.78 -10.03
CA GLU A 88 -8.98 15.74 -10.43
C GLU A 88 -8.01 16.26 -9.35
N PRO A 89 -8.29 17.35 -8.60
CA PRO A 89 -7.44 17.76 -7.49
C PRO A 89 -7.34 16.74 -6.35
N GLN A 90 -8.43 16.03 -6.01
CA GLN A 90 -8.40 14.96 -5.00
C GLN A 90 -7.51 13.79 -5.46
N ILE A 91 -7.61 13.42 -6.73
CA ILE A 91 -6.78 12.37 -7.32
C ILE A 91 -5.31 12.78 -7.35
N ALA A 92 -5.01 13.99 -7.80
CA ALA A 92 -3.65 14.54 -7.81
C ALA A 92 -3.01 14.53 -6.41
N LEU A 93 -3.78 14.91 -5.38
CA LEU A 93 -3.32 14.87 -3.99
C LEU A 93 -3.07 13.43 -3.52
N THR A 94 -3.94 12.50 -3.92
CA THR A 94 -3.79 11.07 -3.61
C THR A 94 -2.49 10.51 -4.18
N VAL A 95 -2.23 10.72 -5.47
CA VAL A 95 -1.00 10.23 -6.13
C VAL A 95 0.25 10.86 -5.52
N LYS A 96 0.19 12.16 -5.19
CA LYS A 96 1.28 12.83 -4.47
C LYS A 96 1.53 12.23 -3.08
N GLY A 97 0.48 11.82 -2.37
CA GLY A 97 0.58 11.12 -1.10
C GLY A 97 1.29 9.77 -1.21
N PHE A 98 0.99 8.96 -2.23
CA PHE A 98 1.71 7.70 -2.46
C PHE A 98 3.21 7.89 -2.68
N ILE A 99 3.59 8.91 -3.46
CA ILE A 99 4.99 9.26 -3.66
C ILE A 99 5.61 9.72 -2.33
N SER A 100 4.93 10.60 -1.58
CA SER A 100 5.49 11.23 -0.38
C SER A 100 5.63 10.29 0.83
N TYR A 101 4.72 9.34 0.98
CA TYR A 101 4.67 8.43 2.13
C TYR A 101 5.38 7.09 1.88
N ASN A 102 6.03 6.92 0.73
CA ASN A 102 6.65 5.66 0.30
C ASN A 102 7.70 5.09 1.26
N ARG A 103 8.22 5.86 2.22
CA ARG A 103 9.19 5.40 3.25
C ARG A 103 8.59 5.17 4.63
N ILE A 104 7.31 5.48 4.83
CA ILE A 104 6.64 5.43 6.13
C ILE A 104 5.40 4.56 6.00
N LEU A 105 5.54 3.26 6.26
CA LEU A 105 4.49 2.26 6.03
C LEU A 105 3.16 2.61 6.74
N ASN A 106 3.21 3.06 7.98
CA ASN A 106 1.98 3.44 8.71
C ASN A 106 1.22 4.58 8.01
N LYS A 107 1.94 5.61 7.53
CA LYS A 107 1.32 6.71 6.77
C LYS A 107 0.81 6.26 5.42
N MET A 108 1.51 5.35 4.75
CA MET A 108 1.04 4.75 3.50
C MET A 108 -0.28 4.00 3.73
N ARG A 109 -0.37 3.18 4.79
CA ARG A 109 -1.58 2.44 5.13
C ARG A 109 -2.76 3.36 5.43
N GLU A 110 -2.53 4.39 6.25
CA GLU A 110 -3.54 5.42 6.54
C GLU A 110 -4.00 6.11 5.26
N HIS A 111 -3.07 6.53 4.40
CA HIS A 111 -3.37 7.21 3.14
C HIS A 111 -4.14 6.32 2.15
N ILE A 112 -3.79 5.04 2.05
CA ILE A 112 -4.55 4.06 1.24
C ILE A 112 -5.97 3.95 1.79
N ARG A 113 -6.12 3.83 3.12
CA ARG A 113 -7.42 3.72 3.76
C ARG A 113 -8.31 4.92 3.48
N ASP A 114 -7.77 6.13 3.67
CA ASP A 114 -8.49 7.38 3.41
C ASP A 114 -8.94 7.47 1.95
N PHE A 115 -8.10 7.03 1.02
CA PHE A 115 -8.45 6.99 -0.40
C PHE A 115 -9.57 5.99 -0.70
N LEU A 116 -9.53 4.80 -0.10
CA LEU A 116 -10.58 3.78 -0.26
C LEU A 116 -11.90 4.23 0.34
N VAL A 117 -11.87 4.91 1.49
CA VAL A 117 -13.05 5.54 2.09
C VAL A 117 -13.62 6.58 1.13
N GLN A 118 -12.80 7.47 0.58
CA GLN A 118 -13.25 8.48 -0.40
C GLN A 118 -13.91 7.86 -1.64
N ILE A 119 -13.34 6.76 -2.16
CA ILE A 119 -13.93 6.04 -3.30
C ILE A 119 -15.28 5.40 -2.93
N ARG A 120 -15.39 4.81 -1.73
CA ARG A 120 -16.56 4.02 -1.28
C ARG A 120 -17.71 4.88 -0.75
N GLU A 121 -17.43 5.95 -0.01
CA GLU A 121 -18.47 6.82 0.56
C GLU A 121 -19.32 7.48 -0.52
N GLU A 122 -18.69 7.88 -1.62
CA GLU A 122 -19.40 8.45 -2.77
C GLU A 122 -20.15 7.38 -3.59
N ALA A 123 -19.78 6.11 -3.46
CA ALA A 123 -20.49 4.97 -4.04
C ALA A 123 -21.63 4.43 -3.13
N GLY A 124 -21.65 4.82 -1.85
CA GLY A 124 -22.62 4.36 -0.85
C GLY A 124 -22.29 3.01 -0.21
N ASP A 125 -21.04 2.56 -0.28
CA ASP A 125 -20.57 1.28 0.27
C ASP A 125 -20.19 1.39 1.77
N ASP A 126 -20.22 0.26 2.50
CA ASP A 126 -19.71 0.16 3.87
C ASP A 126 -18.17 0.16 3.89
N THR A 127 -17.59 0.85 4.88
CA THR A 127 -16.13 1.05 5.04
C THR A 127 -15.58 0.50 6.36
N ALA A 128 -16.43 -0.10 7.20
CA ALA A 128 -16.05 -0.57 8.53
C ALA A 128 -14.98 -1.67 8.51
N ASP A 129 -14.90 -2.42 7.41
CA ASP A 129 -13.95 -3.49 7.12
C ASP A 129 -12.50 -3.01 6.96
N LEU A 130 -12.29 -1.78 6.51
CA LEU A 130 -10.95 -1.22 6.24
C LEU A 130 -10.08 -1.03 7.51
N PHE A 131 -10.66 -1.20 8.69
CA PHE A 131 -10.03 -0.98 10.00
C PHE A 131 -9.80 -2.28 10.78
N LEU A 132 -10.06 -3.45 10.19
CA LEU A 132 -9.96 -4.74 10.89
C LEU A 132 -8.55 -5.05 11.39
N GLU A 133 -7.51 -4.92 10.54
CA GLU A 133 -6.10 -5.18 10.93
C GLU A 133 -5.67 -4.34 12.15
N GLU A 134 -6.12 -3.08 12.23
CA GLU A 134 -5.75 -2.17 13.31
C GLU A 134 -6.46 -2.53 14.62
N LYS A 135 -7.74 -2.92 14.54
CA LYS A 135 -8.50 -3.43 15.68
C LYS A 135 -7.88 -4.71 16.22
N GLU A 136 -7.48 -5.64 15.36
CA GLU A 136 -6.82 -6.88 15.77
C GLU A 136 -5.48 -6.60 16.47
N ALA A 137 -4.65 -5.72 15.93
CA ALA A 137 -3.38 -5.32 16.53
C ALA A 137 -3.58 -4.63 17.91
N GLU A 138 -4.61 -3.79 18.05
CA GLU A 138 -4.95 -3.16 19.33
C GLU A 138 -5.40 -4.18 20.38
N ILE A 139 -6.27 -5.13 20.01
CA ILE A 139 -6.72 -6.21 20.89
C ILE A 139 -5.53 -7.04 21.38
N GLN A 140 -4.63 -7.42 20.46
CA GLN A 140 -3.42 -8.18 20.80
C GLN A 140 -2.50 -7.40 21.76
N ARG A 141 -2.30 -6.11 21.52
CA ARG A 141 -1.50 -5.25 22.42
C ARG A 141 -2.08 -5.19 23.82
N ILE A 142 -3.39 -4.95 23.94
CA ILE A 142 -4.08 -4.89 25.23
C ILE A 142 -4.02 -6.25 25.94
N GLN A 143 -4.15 -7.36 25.20
CA GLN A 143 -4.07 -8.70 25.77
C GLN A 143 -2.67 -9.05 26.27
N ALA A 144 -1.62 -8.66 25.52
CA ALA A 144 -0.23 -8.78 25.95
C ALA A 144 0.06 -7.94 27.20
N GLU A 145 -0.44 -6.69 27.26
CA GLU A 145 -0.30 -5.83 28.44
C GLU A 145 -0.97 -6.44 29.67
N LYS A 146 -2.18 -7.01 29.53
CA LYS A 146 -2.88 -7.71 30.62
C LYS A 146 -2.08 -8.92 31.13
N GLN A 147 -1.43 -9.68 30.24
CA GLN A 147 -0.60 -10.83 30.59
C GLN A 147 0.74 -10.45 31.23
N ALA A 148 1.24 -9.24 30.97
CA ALA A 148 2.49 -8.73 31.54
C ALA A 148 2.36 -8.24 32.99
N ILE A 149 1.13 -8.13 33.53
CA ILE A 149 0.89 -7.73 34.92
C ILE A 149 1.30 -8.88 35.87
N PRO A 150 2.30 -8.68 36.75
CA PRO A 150 2.69 -9.69 37.72
C PRO A 150 1.51 -10.04 38.64
N GLY A 151 1.05 -11.30 38.60
CA GLY A 151 -0.07 -11.81 39.41
C GLY A 151 -1.40 -12.03 38.66
N VAL A 152 -1.49 -11.69 37.36
CA VAL A 152 -2.69 -11.97 36.52
C VAL A 152 -2.60 -13.31 35.77
N ARG A 153 -1.43 -13.97 35.77
CA ARG A 153 -1.31 -15.37 35.30
C ARG A 153 -2.10 -16.29 36.22
N ASN A 154 -3.09 -16.99 35.68
CA ASN A 154 -3.80 -18.03 36.40
C ASN A 154 -2.80 -19.16 36.74
N PRO A 155 -2.60 -19.54 38.01
CA PRO A 155 -1.69 -20.62 38.40
C PRO A 155 -2.02 -21.98 37.77
N ASN A 156 -3.25 -22.17 37.26
CA ASN A 156 -3.69 -23.39 36.61
C ASN A 156 -3.46 -23.43 35.07
N GLU A 157 -2.83 -22.43 34.46
CA GLU A 157 -2.43 -22.51 33.02
C GLU A 157 -1.09 -23.23 32.80
N LEU A 158 -0.44 -23.69 33.87
CA LEU A 158 0.66 -24.65 33.77
C LEU A 158 0.06 -26.05 33.89
N VAL A 159 -0.17 -26.73 32.77
CA VAL A 159 0.11 -28.16 32.48
C VAL A 159 -0.65 -28.48 31.19
N GLU A 160 0.00 -28.33 30.02
CA GLU A 160 -0.27 -29.17 28.84
C GLU A 160 0.83 -29.01 27.77
N GLU A 161 2.09 -28.90 28.19
CA GLU A 161 3.23 -28.99 27.25
C GLU A 161 4.47 -29.55 27.98
N ASP A 162 4.31 -30.72 28.60
CA ASP A 162 5.44 -31.51 29.12
C ASP A 162 5.16 -33.04 29.11
N MET A 163 4.25 -33.49 28.25
CA MET A 163 3.97 -34.92 28.06
C MET A 163 3.60 -35.24 26.60
N ALA A 164 4.58 -35.25 25.69
CA ALA A 164 4.67 -36.17 24.54
C ALA A 164 6.01 -36.01 23.80
#